data_AF-A0ABD5PAG4-F1
#
_entry.id   AF-A0ABD5PAG4-F1
#
_cell.length_a   1.000
_cell.length_b   1.000
_cell.length_c   1.000
_cell.angle_alpha   90.00
_cell.angle_beta   90.00
_cell.angle_gamma   90.00
#
_symmetry.space_group_name_H-M   'P 1'
#
loop_
_entity.id
_entity.type
_entity.pdbx_description
1 polymer ?
#
loop_
_entity_poly.entity_id
_entity_poly.type
_entity_poly.pdbx_seq_one_letter_code
_entity_poly.pdbx_strand_id
1 'polypeptide(L)'
;MTASRRAMIRGIGVGVASGGAVLGRSRASRRGRRGVTETDSFDPERHGFGFRNWSSSDPYFPTHDHERVSETEIRRALGRTWGGVTRRLFGLPLASLPSPLVSAIAGQLYVSANQFAAANGHCYGMTYAAQRYFERPEQVPLDRESASEFRHPEAPAGDPERDPVAQDVDVFQTSQLLDPYAWVGRRDLLNPHRIDYRAHLDAVTAAVDTFGSASISLMNSATYVAHEVLVYDYAREGSATRLSVYDPNFGARFYADDWWRGRLSLRVDPDADAPVERYTAGVRRDPREGISGYDTFVYNRWERLIAARNGPDEHPARERGQSRLRDQLLGVLTVTLDAAEAVLHVVDPDDAPVSRVRSEHMDRSRTDTHAMRSRYGPDPGTYRLLVSSGTATDYTLGATLADRSGGRLDASRSRSLDAGEHHEYRLTVPEGEADATLERAGVRSGLPDWATLAAGGAVAGAVGAGALGYAAGRSSDDE
;
A
#
# COMPACT_ATOMS: atom_id res chain seq x y z
N MET A 1 -37.29 42.74 1.35
CA MET A 1 -36.63 44.02 1.03
C MET A 1 -35.47 44.22 2.00
N THR A 2 -34.27 44.39 1.45
CA THR A 2 -33.07 45.10 1.99
C THR A 2 -32.52 44.66 3.36
N ALA A 3 -31.44 43.86 3.40
CA ALA A 3 -30.00 44.27 3.40
C ALA A 3 -29.48 44.54 4.83
N SER A 4 -28.25 44.22 5.29
CA SER A 4 -27.08 43.47 4.83
C SER A 4 -26.00 43.51 5.95
N ARG A 5 -25.16 42.45 6.03
CA ARG A 5 -23.68 42.43 6.21
C ARG A 5 -22.93 42.79 7.54
N ARG A 6 -22.05 41.81 7.88
CA ARG A 6 -20.59 41.88 8.21
C ARG A 6 -20.21 42.38 9.62
N ALA A 7 -19.18 41.90 10.33
CA ALA A 7 -17.97 41.10 10.05
C ALA A 7 -17.61 40.29 11.33
N MET A 8 -16.82 39.21 11.32
CA MET A 8 -15.35 39.30 11.43
C MET A 8 -14.70 37.92 11.13
N ILE A 9 -14.11 37.79 9.95
CA ILE A 9 -13.08 36.79 9.60
C ILE A 9 -11.93 37.60 9.00
N ARG A 10 -10.73 37.49 9.57
CA ARG A 10 -9.40 37.53 8.88
C ARG A 10 -8.28 37.76 9.89
N GLY A 11 -7.22 36.96 9.76
CA GLY A 11 -5.88 37.40 10.14
C GLY A 11 -4.90 36.31 10.52
N ILE A 12 -4.40 35.52 9.56
CA ILE A 12 -2.96 35.28 9.40
C ILE A 12 -2.68 35.27 7.89
N GLY A 13 -1.88 36.24 7.47
CA GLY A 13 -1.67 36.61 6.07
C GLY A 13 -0.59 35.80 5.37
N VAL A 14 -0.83 35.62 4.08
CA VAL A 14 0.12 35.20 3.05
C VAL A 14 1.08 36.37 2.80
N GLY A 15 2.37 36.14 3.03
CA GLY A 15 3.44 37.04 2.61
C GLY A 15 4.03 36.58 1.29
N VAL A 16 3.68 37.27 0.20
CA VAL A 16 4.38 37.18 -1.09
C VAL A 16 5.62 38.09 -1.01
N ALA A 17 6.80 37.53 -1.23
CA ALA A 17 8.00 38.31 -1.53
C ALA A 17 8.62 37.76 -2.82
N SER A 18 8.61 38.61 -3.84
CA SER A 18 9.21 38.41 -5.15
C SER A 18 10.66 38.90 -5.18
N GLY A 19 11.51 38.14 -5.87
CA GLY A 19 12.70 38.66 -6.56
C GLY A 19 14.06 38.33 -5.96
N GLY A 20 14.89 37.61 -6.74
CA GLY A 20 16.35 37.60 -6.58
C GLY A 20 16.99 36.23 -6.85
N ALA A 21 17.44 36.00 -8.09
CA ALA A 21 18.25 34.84 -8.45
C ALA A 21 19.65 34.92 -7.82
N VAL A 22 20.01 33.91 -7.02
CA VAL A 22 21.40 33.56 -6.69
C VAL A 22 21.49 32.03 -6.68
N LEU A 23 22.28 31.47 -7.61
CA LEU A 23 22.67 30.07 -7.61
C LEU A 23 23.61 29.82 -6.42
N GLY A 24 23.05 29.24 -5.35
CA GLY A 24 23.82 28.77 -4.20
C GLY A 24 23.11 27.57 -3.60
N ARG A 25 23.80 26.42 -3.54
CA ARG A 25 23.40 25.23 -2.77
C ARG A 25 23.22 25.63 -1.30
N SER A 26 22.03 26.09 -0.98
CA SER A 26 21.68 26.49 0.37
C SER A 26 21.13 25.26 1.07
N ARG A 27 21.99 24.55 1.82
CA ARG A 27 21.49 23.82 3.00
C ARG A 27 20.69 24.85 3.78
N ALA A 28 19.39 24.61 3.98
CA ALA A 28 18.57 25.44 4.84
C ALA A 28 19.20 25.44 6.22
N SER A 29 19.99 26.47 6.50
CA SER A 29 20.71 26.61 7.76
C SER A 29 19.66 26.91 8.82
N ARG A 30 19.53 25.96 9.75
CA ARG A 30 18.84 26.09 11.04
C ARG A 30 19.06 27.49 11.62
N ARG A 31 18.04 28.32 11.58
CA ARG A 31 17.94 29.51 12.43
C ARG A 31 16.60 29.50 13.12
N GLY A 32 16.62 29.11 14.40
CA GLY A 32 15.65 29.63 15.37
C GLY A 32 14.65 28.64 15.95
N ARG A 33 15.08 27.47 16.44
CA ARG A 33 14.43 26.84 17.60
C ARG A 33 15.45 26.06 18.41
N ARG A 34 15.53 26.37 19.72
CA ARG A 34 16.45 25.78 20.69
C ARG A 34 16.29 24.26 20.76
N GLY A 35 17.42 23.54 20.68
CA GLY A 35 17.61 22.20 21.23
C GLY A 35 17.33 21.04 20.28
N VAL A 36 18.13 20.89 19.21
CA VAL A 36 18.27 19.60 18.51
C VAL A 36 19.77 19.38 18.29
N THR A 37 20.37 18.50 19.08
CA THR A 37 21.77 18.11 18.98
C THR A 37 21.98 17.22 17.76
N GLU A 38 23.23 17.09 17.28
CA GLU A 38 23.62 16.28 16.10
C GLU A 38 23.28 14.77 16.24
N THR A 39 22.83 14.36 17.43
CA THR A 39 22.39 12.99 17.79
C THR A 39 20.92 12.67 17.52
N ASP A 40 20.14 13.61 16.98
CA ASP A 40 18.66 13.54 17.08
C ASP A 40 17.95 13.08 15.79
N SER A 41 18.69 12.62 14.77
CA SER A 41 18.12 12.06 13.52
C SER A 41 18.41 10.56 13.38
N PHE A 42 17.55 9.84 12.66
CA PHE A 42 17.79 8.43 12.38
C PHE A 42 19.03 8.26 11.50
N ASP A 43 20.09 7.66 12.02
CA ASP A 43 21.26 7.27 11.24
C ASP A 43 21.11 5.81 10.76
N PRO A 44 20.93 5.53 9.46
CA PRO A 44 20.74 4.17 8.95
C PRO A 44 21.94 3.24 9.17
N GLU A 45 23.15 3.77 9.35
CA GLU A 45 24.33 2.97 9.66
C GLU A 45 24.29 2.37 11.07
N ARG A 46 23.66 3.08 12.01
CA ARG A 46 23.53 2.66 13.41
C ARG A 46 22.15 2.09 13.71
N HIS A 47 21.09 2.77 13.31
CA HIS A 47 19.71 2.48 13.66
C HIS A 47 19.00 1.57 12.65
N GLY A 48 19.54 1.39 11.45
CA GLY A 48 19.07 0.38 10.50
C GLY A 48 19.50 -1.02 10.92
N PHE A 49 18.78 -2.06 10.49
CA PHE A 49 19.19 -3.44 10.76
C PHE A 49 20.49 -3.80 10.04
N GLY A 50 21.36 -4.58 10.69
CA GLY A 50 22.61 -5.05 10.11
C GLY A 50 22.45 -6.12 9.02
N PHE A 51 21.24 -6.62 8.81
CA PHE A 51 20.85 -7.55 7.76
C PHE A 51 19.81 -6.93 6.81
N ARG A 52 19.64 -7.52 5.63
CA ARG A 52 18.67 -7.05 4.63
C ARG A 52 17.31 -7.72 4.83
N ASN A 53 16.27 -7.08 4.30
CA ASN A 53 14.94 -7.64 4.13
C ASN A 53 14.99 -9.03 3.48
N TRP A 54 14.08 -9.89 3.95
CA TRP A 54 13.97 -11.29 3.56
C TRP A 54 12.51 -11.66 3.28
N SER A 55 12.33 -12.75 2.54
CA SER A 55 11.03 -13.34 2.22
C SER A 55 11.02 -14.83 2.57
N SER A 56 9.88 -15.49 2.43
CA SER A 56 9.76 -16.94 2.60
C SER A 56 10.59 -17.75 1.59
N SER A 57 11.03 -17.12 0.50
CA SER A 57 11.83 -17.73 -0.56
C SER A 57 13.31 -17.33 -0.54
N ASP A 58 13.75 -16.63 0.51
CA ASP A 58 15.13 -16.19 0.61
C ASP A 58 16.09 -17.37 0.85
N PRO A 59 17.12 -17.59 0.01
CA PRO A 59 18.02 -18.71 0.21
C PRO A 59 19.04 -18.49 1.33
N TYR A 60 19.14 -17.26 1.87
CA TYR A 60 20.12 -16.88 2.88
C TYR A 60 19.54 -16.77 4.29
N PHE A 61 18.21 -16.73 4.41
CA PHE A 61 17.52 -16.65 5.68
C PHE A 61 16.51 -17.80 5.82
N PRO A 62 16.12 -18.16 7.05
CA PRO A 62 15.17 -19.23 7.28
C PRO A 62 13.86 -19.04 6.54
N THR A 63 13.27 -20.15 6.10
CA THR A 63 11.96 -20.16 5.46
C THR A 63 10.94 -19.62 6.45
N HIS A 64 10.32 -18.51 6.10
CA HIS A 64 9.31 -17.87 6.92
C HIS A 64 7.93 -18.07 6.28
N ASP A 65 7.25 -19.19 6.59
CA ASP A 65 5.88 -19.46 6.14
C ASP A 65 4.92 -19.17 7.29
N HIS A 66 3.97 -18.25 7.09
CA HIS A 66 2.93 -18.01 8.07
C HIS A 66 1.81 -19.03 7.92
N GLU A 67 1.32 -19.53 9.05
CA GLU A 67 0.16 -20.42 9.09
C GLU A 67 -1.05 -19.77 8.41
N ARG A 68 -1.86 -20.62 7.75
CA ARG A 68 -3.11 -20.15 7.14
C ARG A 68 -4.07 -19.71 8.23
N VAL A 69 -4.70 -18.55 8.03
CA VAL A 69 -5.70 -17.99 8.95
C VAL A 69 -7.09 -18.20 8.37
N SER A 70 -8.05 -18.54 9.22
CA SER A 70 -9.47 -18.61 8.84
C SER A 70 -10.11 -17.23 8.77
N GLU A 71 -11.18 -17.08 8.00
CA GLU A 71 -11.96 -15.84 7.97
C GLU A 71 -12.54 -15.50 9.35
N THR A 72 -12.92 -16.51 10.13
CA THR A 72 -13.39 -16.36 11.52
C THR A 72 -12.33 -15.72 12.41
N GLU A 73 -11.06 -16.09 12.25
CA GLU A 73 -9.96 -15.48 13.01
C GLU A 73 -9.75 -14.03 12.62
N ILE A 74 -9.84 -13.70 11.33
CA ILE A 74 -9.80 -12.30 10.85
C ILE A 74 -10.95 -11.49 11.44
N ARG A 75 -12.19 -11.99 11.40
CA ARG A 75 -13.36 -11.31 11.99
C ARG A 75 -13.18 -11.08 13.49
N ARG A 76 -12.66 -12.08 14.21
CA ARG A 76 -12.37 -11.98 15.64
C ARG A 76 -11.27 -10.93 15.91
N ALA A 77 -10.23 -10.89 15.08
CA ALA A 77 -9.18 -9.89 15.17
C ALA A 77 -9.75 -8.48 14.96
N LEU A 78 -10.54 -8.26 13.90
CA LEU A 78 -11.24 -6.99 13.65
C LEU A 78 -12.09 -6.56 14.84
N GLY A 79 -12.90 -7.47 15.39
CA GLY A 79 -13.72 -7.18 16.57
C GLY A 79 -12.91 -6.65 17.76
N ARG A 80 -11.73 -7.22 18.00
CA ARG A 80 -10.84 -6.81 19.10
C ARG A 80 -10.08 -5.52 18.81
N THR A 81 -9.47 -5.40 17.63
CA THR A 81 -8.53 -4.30 17.33
C THR A 81 -9.24 -3.06 16.81
N TRP A 82 -10.36 -3.21 16.10
CA TRP A 82 -11.07 -2.08 15.47
C TRP A 82 -12.19 -1.51 16.33
N GLY A 83 -12.69 -2.24 17.34
CA GLY A 83 -13.88 -1.86 18.11
C GLY A 83 -13.81 -0.45 18.71
N GLY A 84 -12.68 -0.08 19.32
CA GLY A 84 -12.47 1.27 19.86
C GLY A 84 -11.97 2.30 18.84
N VAL A 85 -11.21 1.86 17.83
CA VAL A 85 -10.54 2.75 16.87
C VAL A 85 -11.51 3.27 15.80
N THR A 86 -12.43 2.44 15.32
CA THR A 86 -13.43 2.81 14.31
C THR A 86 -14.25 4.02 14.72
N ARG A 87 -14.65 4.11 16.00
CA ARG A 87 -15.36 5.29 16.51
C ARG A 87 -14.52 6.55 16.40
N ARG A 88 -13.20 6.47 16.62
CA ARG A 88 -12.27 7.61 16.51
C ARG A 88 -11.95 7.99 15.06
N LEU A 89 -11.84 7.01 14.16
CA LEU A 89 -11.52 7.25 12.75
C LEU A 89 -12.73 7.68 11.93
N PHE A 90 -13.87 7.02 12.12
CA PHE A 90 -15.05 7.17 11.27
C PHE A 90 -16.25 7.81 11.98
N GLY A 91 -16.15 8.09 13.28
CA GLY A 91 -17.27 8.57 14.09
C GLY A 91 -18.33 7.50 14.39
N LEU A 92 -18.07 6.23 14.05
CA LEU A 92 -19.00 5.11 14.20
C LEU A 92 -18.29 3.92 14.83
N PRO A 93 -18.85 3.27 15.87
CA PRO A 93 -18.27 2.04 16.39
C PRO A 93 -18.45 0.90 15.38
N LEU A 94 -17.49 -0.05 15.35
CA LEU A 94 -17.54 -1.22 14.47
C LEU A 94 -18.86 -1.99 14.59
N ALA A 95 -19.40 -2.13 15.80
CA ALA A 95 -20.66 -2.82 16.07
C ALA A 95 -21.90 -2.15 15.43
N SER A 96 -21.79 -0.91 14.97
CA SER A 96 -22.84 -0.21 14.24
C SER A 96 -22.70 -0.33 12.72
N LEU A 97 -21.64 -0.96 12.21
CA LEU A 97 -21.51 -1.23 10.78
C LEU A 97 -22.35 -2.44 10.39
N PRO A 98 -22.96 -2.44 9.20
CA PRO A 98 -23.71 -3.60 8.72
C PRO A 98 -22.85 -4.86 8.63
N SER A 99 -23.42 -6.00 9.01
CA SER A 99 -22.73 -7.31 8.94
C SER A 99 -22.16 -7.63 7.54
N PRO A 100 -22.87 -7.32 6.42
CA PRO A 100 -22.30 -7.52 5.08
C PRO A 100 -21.02 -6.70 4.83
N LEU A 101 -20.95 -5.46 5.32
CA LEU A 101 -19.76 -4.62 5.18
C LEU A 101 -18.57 -5.19 5.97
N VAL A 102 -18.81 -5.56 7.23
CA VAL A 102 -17.77 -6.19 8.06
C VAL A 102 -17.28 -7.51 7.44
N SER A 103 -18.21 -8.29 6.86
CA SER A 103 -17.89 -9.54 6.16
C SER A 103 -17.06 -9.30 4.90
N ALA A 104 -17.41 -8.29 4.09
CA ALA A 104 -16.64 -7.92 2.89
C ALA A 104 -15.21 -7.46 3.23
N ILE A 105 -15.05 -6.64 4.28
CA ILE A 105 -13.72 -6.25 4.80
C ILE A 105 -12.94 -7.49 5.27
N ALA A 106 -13.57 -8.36 6.06
CA ALA A 106 -12.94 -9.56 6.58
C ALA A 106 -12.52 -10.52 5.47
N GLY A 107 -13.35 -10.73 4.45
CA GLY A 107 -13.03 -11.55 3.28
C GLY A 107 -11.84 -10.98 2.51
N GLN A 108 -11.79 -9.67 2.28
CA GLN A 108 -10.65 -9.01 1.63
C GLN A 108 -9.34 -9.20 2.41
N LEU A 109 -9.40 -9.04 3.74
CA LEU A 109 -8.24 -9.22 4.61
C LEU A 109 -7.81 -10.69 4.71
N TYR A 110 -8.75 -11.63 4.78
CA TYR A 110 -8.50 -13.07 4.73
C TYR A 110 -7.71 -13.45 3.47
N VAL A 111 -8.15 -12.98 2.30
CA VAL A 111 -7.46 -13.28 1.04
C VAL A 111 -6.06 -12.64 1.02
N SER A 112 -5.93 -11.41 1.51
CA SER A 112 -4.65 -10.70 1.53
C SER A 112 -3.63 -11.33 2.48
N ALA A 113 -4.08 -11.78 3.65
CA ALA A 113 -3.25 -12.46 4.63
C ALA A 113 -2.77 -13.82 4.11
N ASN A 114 -3.68 -14.67 3.63
CA ASN A 114 -3.33 -16.02 3.20
C ASN A 114 -2.54 -16.08 1.89
N GLN A 115 -2.75 -15.14 0.96
CA GLN A 115 -1.97 -15.07 -0.27
C GLN A 115 -0.67 -14.26 -0.12
N PHE A 116 -0.39 -13.77 1.10
CA PHE A 116 0.78 -12.98 1.42
C PHE A 116 0.99 -11.71 0.58
N ALA A 117 -0.11 -11.09 0.13
CA ALA A 117 -0.08 -9.86 -0.67
C ALA A 117 0.64 -8.70 0.04
N ALA A 118 0.76 -8.78 1.36
CA ALA A 118 1.42 -7.81 2.23
C ALA A 118 2.27 -8.49 3.31
N ALA A 119 2.57 -9.79 3.19
CA ALA A 119 3.25 -10.57 4.23
C ALA A 119 4.50 -11.29 3.73
N ASN A 120 4.66 -11.52 2.42
CA ASN A 120 5.83 -12.25 1.92
C ASN A 120 7.01 -11.32 1.56
N GLY A 121 7.51 -10.62 2.57
CA GLY A 121 8.59 -9.64 2.54
C GLY A 121 8.46 -8.71 3.74
N HIS A 122 9.52 -8.54 4.53
CA HIS A 122 9.48 -7.89 5.85
C HIS A 122 9.82 -6.39 5.85
N CYS A 123 9.78 -5.71 4.69
CA CYS A 123 10.19 -4.31 4.58
C CYS A 123 9.38 -3.37 5.48
N TYR A 124 8.07 -3.59 5.60
CA TYR A 124 7.22 -2.84 6.51
C TYR A 124 7.64 -3.11 7.97
N GLY A 125 7.69 -4.38 8.36
CA GLY A 125 8.06 -4.78 9.71
C GLY A 125 9.43 -4.25 10.15
N MET A 126 10.43 -4.36 9.28
CA MET A 126 11.79 -3.88 9.53
C MET A 126 11.84 -2.35 9.65
N THR A 127 11.13 -1.61 8.79
CA THR A 127 11.09 -0.15 8.86
C THR A 127 10.55 0.31 10.22
N TYR A 128 9.44 -0.26 10.68
CA TYR A 128 8.84 0.12 11.97
C TYR A 128 9.60 -0.37 13.18
N ALA A 129 10.17 -1.57 13.13
CA ALA A 129 11.02 -2.06 14.21
C ALA A 129 12.29 -1.19 14.34
N ALA A 130 12.95 -0.84 13.24
CA ALA A 130 14.10 0.06 13.24
C ALA A 130 13.74 1.45 13.77
N GLN A 131 12.62 2.03 13.31
CA GLN A 131 12.13 3.31 13.81
C GLN A 131 11.84 3.26 15.32
N ARG A 132 11.17 2.20 15.80
CA ARG A 132 10.90 2.01 17.22
C ARG A 132 12.18 1.91 18.06
N TYR A 133 13.17 1.15 17.60
CA TYR A 133 14.45 1.02 18.28
C TYR A 133 15.25 2.33 18.30
N PHE A 134 15.15 3.16 17.27
CA PHE A 134 15.71 4.50 17.28
C PHE A 134 14.99 5.42 18.29
N GLU A 135 13.65 5.45 18.25
CA GLU A 135 12.86 6.34 19.10
C GLU A 135 12.82 5.89 20.56
N ARG A 136 13.06 4.59 20.80
CA ARG A 136 13.04 3.92 22.11
C ARG A 136 14.20 2.93 22.22
N PRO A 137 15.45 3.41 22.37
CA PRO A 137 16.63 2.55 22.46
C PRO A 137 16.56 1.52 23.59
N GLU A 138 15.80 1.79 24.65
CA GLU A 138 15.56 0.85 25.75
C GLU A 138 14.77 -0.41 25.34
N GLN A 139 14.18 -0.40 24.14
CA GLN A 139 13.41 -1.52 23.58
C GLN A 139 14.21 -2.38 22.62
N VAL A 140 15.47 -2.03 22.36
CA VAL A 140 16.38 -2.89 21.61
C VAL A 140 16.64 -4.16 22.44
N PRO A 141 16.34 -5.36 21.91
CA PRO A 141 16.47 -6.58 22.70
C PRO A 141 17.94 -7.03 22.82
N LEU A 142 18.18 -7.99 23.71
CA LEU A 142 19.48 -8.67 23.89
C LEU A 142 20.65 -7.74 24.28
N ASP A 143 20.35 -6.67 25.04
CA ASP A 143 21.32 -5.68 25.52
C ASP A 143 22.21 -5.09 24.41
N ARG A 144 21.66 -4.97 23.19
CA ARG A 144 22.33 -4.33 22.05
C ARG A 144 22.16 -2.82 22.11
N GLU A 145 23.15 -2.07 21.64
CA GLU A 145 23.07 -0.62 21.60
C GLU A 145 22.20 -0.12 20.46
N SER A 146 22.07 -0.92 19.38
CA SER A 146 21.32 -0.51 18.19
C SER A 146 20.90 -1.68 17.30
N ALA A 147 19.98 -1.40 16.37
CA ALA A 147 19.51 -2.39 15.40
C ALA A 147 20.61 -2.89 14.45
N SER A 148 21.65 -2.09 14.20
CA SER A 148 22.73 -2.45 13.28
C SER A 148 23.58 -3.63 13.76
N GLU A 149 23.53 -3.95 15.05
CA GLU A 149 24.22 -5.09 15.65
C GLU A 149 23.56 -6.43 15.31
N PHE A 150 22.27 -6.45 14.99
CA PHE A 150 21.62 -7.66 14.50
C PHE A 150 22.10 -7.95 13.07
N ARG A 151 22.78 -9.09 12.90
CA ARG A 151 23.30 -9.55 11.60
C ARG A 151 22.44 -10.64 10.95
N HIS A 152 21.38 -11.05 11.64
CA HIS A 152 20.44 -12.09 11.23
C HIS A 152 19.05 -11.80 11.83
N PRO A 153 17.94 -12.12 11.14
CA PRO A 153 16.59 -11.93 11.67
C PRO A 153 16.32 -12.77 12.91
N GLU A 154 16.79 -14.02 12.91
CA GLU A 154 16.79 -14.93 14.07
C GLU A 154 18.08 -14.74 14.86
N ALA A 155 18.26 -13.61 15.54
CA ALA A 155 19.42 -13.41 16.39
C ALA A 155 19.01 -13.58 17.87
N PRO A 156 19.66 -14.46 18.65
CA PRO A 156 20.81 -15.31 18.28
C PRO A 156 20.38 -16.56 17.47
N ALA A 157 21.11 -16.83 16.38
CA ALA A 157 20.75 -17.89 15.43
C ALA A 157 20.65 -19.28 16.09
N GLY A 158 19.56 -19.99 15.79
CA GLY A 158 19.31 -21.35 16.28
C GLY A 158 18.53 -21.43 17.59
N ASP A 159 17.95 -20.32 18.08
CA ASP A 159 17.07 -20.30 19.25
C ASP A 159 15.77 -19.53 18.94
N PRO A 160 14.78 -20.17 18.27
CA PRO A 160 13.53 -19.53 17.85
C PRO A 160 12.70 -18.92 18.97
N GLU A 161 12.82 -19.46 20.19
CA GLU A 161 12.16 -18.91 21.38
C GLU A 161 12.82 -17.60 21.87
N ARG A 162 13.99 -17.26 21.31
CA ARG A 162 14.79 -16.07 21.61
C ARG A 162 15.06 -15.21 20.38
N ASP A 163 14.15 -15.19 19.41
CA ASP A 163 14.23 -14.31 18.23
C ASP A 163 13.35 -13.05 18.36
N PRO A 164 13.62 -12.16 19.34
CA PRO A 164 12.75 -11.01 19.63
C PRO A 164 12.66 -10.03 18.46
N VAL A 165 13.70 -9.98 17.61
CA VAL A 165 13.72 -9.10 16.43
C VAL A 165 12.80 -9.61 15.34
N ALA A 166 12.90 -10.89 14.96
CA ALA A 166 11.99 -11.48 13.98
C ALA A 166 10.53 -11.34 14.45
N GLN A 167 10.26 -11.62 15.73
CA GLN A 167 8.93 -11.44 16.30
C GLN A 167 8.43 -9.99 16.24
N ASP A 168 9.25 -9.01 16.60
CA ASP A 168 8.86 -7.60 16.50
C ASP A 168 8.59 -7.19 15.05
N VAL A 169 9.43 -7.64 14.12
CA VAL A 169 9.28 -7.42 12.69
C VAL A 169 7.98 -8.05 12.18
N ASP A 170 7.64 -9.28 12.57
CA ASP A 170 6.41 -9.97 12.16
C ASP A 170 5.16 -9.29 12.71
N VAL A 171 5.21 -8.86 13.98
CA VAL A 171 4.10 -8.12 14.59
C VAL A 171 3.84 -6.84 13.81
N PHE A 172 4.87 -6.08 13.45
CA PHE A 172 4.70 -4.90 12.62
C PHE A 172 4.26 -5.26 11.20
N GLN A 173 4.88 -6.24 10.56
CA GLN A 173 4.54 -6.68 9.21
C GLN A 173 3.05 -7.06 9.12
N THR A 174 2.55 -7.89 10.04
CA THR A 174 1.15 -8.30 10.06
C THR A 174 0.19 -7.16 10.45
N SER A 175 0.65 -6.20 11.26
CA SER A 175 -0.14 -5.02 11.62
C SER A 175 -0.56 -4.18 10.42
N GLN A 176 0.19 -4.22 9.31
CA GLN A 176 -0.17 -3.45 8.11
C GLN A 176 -1.54 -3.85 7.51
N LEU A 177 -2.01 -5.07 7.80
CA LEU A 177 -3.31 -5.57 7.39
C LEU A 177 -4.40 -5.34 8.44
N LEU A 178 -4.07 -5.58 9.71
CA LEU A 178 -5.05 -5.72 10.79
C LEU A 178 -5.12 -4.52 11.74
N ASP A 179 -4.11 -3.65 11.75
CA ASP A 179 -4.16 -2.39 12.49
C ASP A 179 -5.01 -1.39 11.69
N PRO A 180 -6.10 -0.85 12.25
CA PRO A 180 -7.00 0.06 11.55
C PRO A 180 -6.31 1.36 11.08
N TYR A 181 -5.25 1.81 11.75
CA TYR A 181 -4.51 3.00 11.37
C TYR A 181 -3.59 2.73 10.17
N ALA A 182 -2.87 1.60 10.16
CA ALA A 182 -2.09 1.19 8.98
C ALA A 182 -3.03 0.95 7.81
N TRP A 183 -4.13 0.25 8.09
CA TRP A 183 -5.12 -0.08 7.09
C TRP A 183 -5.70 1.18 6.45
N VAL A 184 -6.05 2.22 7.20
CA VAL A 184 -6.59 3.48 6.64
C VAL A 184 -5.52 4.20 5.80
N GLY A 185 -4.33 4.42 6.37
CA GLY A 185 -3.35 5.29 5.72
C GLY A 185 -2.75 4.72 4.44
N ARG A 186 -2.83 3.41 4.22
CA ARG A 186 -2.39 2.77 2.98
C ARG A 186 -3.45 2.72 1.88
N ARG A 187 -4.70 3.13 2.14
CA ARG A 187 -5.76 3.07 1.11
C ARG A 187 -5.64 4.15 0.06
N ASP A 188 -4.99 5.26 0.40
CA ASP A 188 -4.70 6.32 -0.57
C ASP A 188 -3.79 5.82 -1.71
N LEU A 189 -2.90 4.84 -1.43
CA LEU A 189 -2.10 4.19 -2.47
C LEU A 189 -2.95 3.55 -3.57
N LEU A 190 -4.12 3.00 -3.24
CA LEU A 190 -4.96 2.36 -4.25
C LEU A 190 -5.67 3.37 -5.17
N ASN A 191 -5.54 4.67 -4.89
CA ASN A 191 -6.09 5.75 -5.70
C ASN A 191 -5.07 6.89 -5.86
N PRO A 192 -3.95 6.69 -6.59
CA PRO A 192 -2.86 7.66 -6.64
C PRO A 192 -3.26 9.06 -7.11
N HIS A 193 -4.28 9.15 -7.97
CA HIS A 193 -4.83 10.42 -8.47
C HIS A 193 -5.53 11.27 -7.39
N ARG A 194 -5.81 10.69 -6.21
CA ARG A 194 -6.46 11.38 -5.08
C ARG A 194 -5.45 11.88 -4.04
N ILE A 195 -4.17 11.57 -4.21
CA ILE A 195 -3.10 11.90 -3.25
C ILE A 195 -2.71 13.37 -3.40
N ASP A 196 -2.74 14.13 -2.30
CA ASP A 196 -2.18 15.48 -2.25
C ASP A 196 -0.69 15.38 -1.89
N TYR A 197 0.15 15.21 -2.91
CA TYR A 197 1.59 14.98 -2.73
C TYR A 197 2.30 16.14 -2.03
N ARG A 198 1.83 17.39 -2.21
CA ARG A 198 2.38 18.54 -1.47
C ARG A 198 2.11 18.39 0.03
N ALA A 199 0.86 18.11 0.40
CA ALA A 199 0.51 17.91 1.80
C ALA A 199 1.25 16.72 2.44
N HIS A 200 1.42 15.61 1.70
CA HIS A 200 2.22 14.47 2.19
C HIS A 200 3.70 14.85 2.35
N LEU A 201 4.31 15.56 1.40
CA LEU A 201 5.70 15.97 1.47
C LEU A 201 5.95 16.96 2.63
N ASP A 202 5.05 17.92 2.83
CA ASP A 202 5.09 18.84 3.98
C ASP A 202 4.99 18.07 5.30
N ALA A 203 4.12 17.07 5.38
CA ALA A 203 3.96 16.24 6.57
C ALA A 203 5.19 15.36 6.85
N VAL A 204 5.80 14.77 5.81
CA VAL A 204 7.06 14.01 5.92
C VAL A 204 8.17 14.89 6.44
N THR A 205 8.41 16.05 5.82
CA THR A 205 9.49 16.95 6.22
C THR A 205 9.30 17.49 7.64
N ALA A 206 8.06 17.83 8.01
CA ALA A 206 7.73 18.21 9.38
C ALA A 206 7.96 17.08 10.40
N ALA A 207 7.67 15.84 10.03
CA ALA A 207 7.92 14.68 10.88
C ALA A 207 9.42 14.41 11.05
N VAL A 208 10.21 14.49 9.96
CA VAL A 208 11.67 14.39 10.03
C VAL A 208 12.26 15.52 10.89
N ASP A 209 11.81 16.76 10.73
CA ASP A 209 12.28 17.89 11.55
C ASP A 209 11.96 17.72 13.04
N THR A 210 10.80 17.14 13.36
CA THR A 210 10.32 17.02 14.74
C THR A 210 10.91 15.80 15.45
N PHE A 211 11.12 14.71 14.71
CA PHE A 211 11.37 13.40 15.31
C PHE A 211 12.58 12.67 14.75
N GLY A 212 13.25 13.24 13.75
CA GLY A 212 14.43 12.63 13.13
C GLY A 212 14.14 11.53 12.12
N SER A 213 12.88 11.13 11.92
CA SER A 213 12.48 10.14 10.92
C SER A 213 10.99 10.19 10.56
N ALA A 214 10.66 9.69 9.37
CA ALA A 214 9.29 9.48 8.89
C ALA A 214 9.21 8.28 7.95
N SER A 215 8.37 7.29 8.27
CA SER A 215 8.11 6.15 7.39
C SER A 215 7.21 6.55 6.24
N ILE A 216 7.45 6.02 5.05
CA ILE A 216 6.58 6.20 3.89
C ILE A 216 6.41 4.87 3.15
N SER A 217 5.21 4.67 2.61
CA SER A 217 4.95 3.59 1.67
C SER A 217 5.13 4.10 0.25
N LEU A 218 5.99 3.43 -0.51
CA LEU A 218 6.16 3.60 -1.95
C LEU A 218 5.26 2.62 -2.69
N MET A 219 4.76 2.99 -3.87
CA MET A 219 4.07 2.06 -4.75
C MET A 219 4.42 2.31 -6.22
N ASN A 220 4.49 1.24 -6.99
CA ASN A 220 4.48 1.29 -8.44
C ASN A 220 3.01 1.28 -8.89
N SER A 221 2.51 2.41 -9.37
CA SER A 221 1.09 2.59 -9.73
C SER A 221 0.60 1.63 -10.82
N ALA A 222 1.50 1.16 -11.69
CA ALA A 222 1.17 0.18 -12.71
C ALA A 222 0.98 -1.21 -12.11
N THR A 223 1.92 -1.68 -11.29
CA THR A 223 1.94 -3.07 -10.79
C THR A 223 1.27 -3.26 -9.43
N TYR A 224 0.99 -2.17 -8.71
CA TYR A 224 0.52 -2.14 -7.32
C TYR A 224 1.45 -2.86 -6.33
N VAL A 225 2.73 -3.02 -6.69
CA VAL A 225 3.77 -3.48 -5.76
C VAL A 225 4.10 -2.33 -4.83
N ALA A 226 4.03 -2.59 -3.52
CA ALA A 226 4.32 -1.60 -2.49
C ALA A 226 5.60 -1.96 -1.73
N HIS A 227 6.30 -0.94 -1.24
CA HIS A 227 7.51 -1.08 -0.43
C HIS A 227 7.57 -0.01 0.65
N GLU A 228 8.06 -0.37 1.83
CA GLU A 228 8.18 0.56 2.95
C GLU A 228 9.63 1.01 3.11
N VAL A 229 9.83 2.32 3.27
CA VAL A 229 11.15 2.92 3.58
C VAL A 229 11.01 3.96 4.69
N LEU A 230 12.13 4.30 5.35
CA LEU A 230 12.17 5.33 6.39
C LEU A 230 12.97 6.55 5.92
N VAL A 231 12.31 7.69 5.77
CA VAL A 231 12.98 8.97 5.50
C VAL A 231 13.69 9.43 6.75
N TYR A 232 14.97 9.80 6.62
CA TYR A 232 15.79 10.29 7.75
C TYR A 232 16.38 11.69 7.55
N ASP A 233 16.40 12.18 6.30
CA ASP A 233 16.84 13.54 5.97
C ASP A 233 16.18 14.00 4.66
N TYR A 234 16.21 15.30 4.38
CA TYR A 234 15.72 15.85 3.12
C TYR A 234 16.46 17.12 2.69
N ALA A 235 16.51 17.34 1.38
CA ALA A 235 17.06 18.55 0.76
C ALA A 235 16.10 19.09 -0.31
N ARG A 236 15.79 20.39 -0.25
CA ARG A 236 15.00 21.07 -1.29
C ARG A 236 15.86 21.38 -2.51
N GLU A 237 15.37 21.04 -3.70
CA GLU A 237 16.07 21.13 -4.99
C GLU A 237 15.19 21.76 -6.08
N GLY A 238 14.99 23.07 -6.00
CA GLY A 238 14.08 23.78 -6.90
C GLY A 238 12.63 23.45 -6.58
N SER A 239 11.88 22.92 -7.56
CA SER A 239 10.50 22.43 -7.37
C SER A 239 10.42 21.09 -6.65
N ALA A 240 11.50 20.31 -6.67
CA ALA A 240 11.52 18.98 -6.08
C ALA A 240 12.18 18.97 -4.70
N THR A 241 11.93 17.91 -3.94
CA THR A 241 12.62 17.60 -2.69
C THR A 241 13.27 16.24 -2.79
N ARG A 242 14.57 16.15 -2.50
CA ARG A 242 15.28 14.88 -2.33
C ARG A 242 15.06 14.41 -0.89
N LEU A 243 14.52 13.22 -0.71
CA LEU A 243 14.36 12.54 0.58
C LEU A 243 15.43 11.46 0.70
N SER A 244 16.28 11.51 1.71
CA SER A 244 17.24 10.45 2.01
C SER A 244 16.54 9.35 2.80
N VAL A 245 16.67 8.09 2.37
CA VAL A 245 15.88 6.98 2.92
C VAL A 245 16.75 5.82 3.41
N TYR A 246 16.33 5.23 4.52
CA TYR A 246 16.67 3.86 4.90
C TYR A 246 15.71 2.91 4.19
N ASP A 247 16.25 2.18 3.21
CA ASP A 247 15.61 1.06 2.54
C ASP A 247 16.05 -0.26 3.22
N PRO A 248 15.11 -1.02 3.82
CA PRO A 248 15.44 -2.25 4.53
C PRO A 248 15.99 -3.36 3.64
N ASN A 249 15.93 -3.24 2.31
CA ASN A 249 16.62 -4.15 1.40
C ASN A 249 18.16 -4.04 1.47
N PHE A 250 18.69 -3.03 2.17
CA PHE A 250 20.11 -2.85 2.42
C PHE A 250 20.39 -2.90 3.92
N GLY A 251 21.34 -3.75 4.33
CA GLY A 251 21.82 -3.76 5.71
C GLY A 251 22.59 -2.48 6.04
N ALA A 252 22.61 -2.12 7.33
CA ALA A 252 23.17 -0.87 7.86
C ALA A 252 24.57 -0.53 7.33
N ARG A 253 25.44 -1.53 7.12
CA ARG A 253 26.81 -1.34 6.61
C ARG A 253 26.90 -0.62 5.26
N PHE A 254 25.85 -0.69 4.43
CA PHE A 254 25.84 0.00 3.14
C PHE A 254 25.84 1.51 3.33
N TYR A 255 25.26 2.01 4.42
CA TYR A 255 25.18 3.43 4.71
C TYR A 255 26.47 4.00 5.30
N ALA A 256 27.49 3.19 5.59
CA ALA A 256 28.82 3.70 5.96
C ALA A 256 29.54 4.41 4.80
N ASP A 257 29.06 4.22 3.56
CA ASP A 257 29.61 4.82 2.35
C ASP A 257 28.68 5.93 1.82
N ASP A 258 29.21 7.15 1.68
CA ASP A 258 28.51 8.32 1.16
C ASP A 258 27.91 8.10 -0.23
N TRP A 259 28.55 7.25 -1.05
CA TRP A 259 28.03 6.89 -2.37
C TRP A 259 26.67 6.20 -2.27
N TRP A 260 26.52 5.28 -1.32
CA TRP A 260 25.26 4.59 -1.06
C TRP A 260 24.23 5.52 -0.43
N ARG A 261 24.62 6.37 0.54
CA ARG A 261 23.71 7.38 1.11
C ARG A 261 23.15 8.31 0.04
N GLY A 262 23.96 8.73 -0.93
CA GLY A 262 23.51 9.57 -2.05
C GLY A 262 22.55 8.84 -3.00
N ARG A 263 22.79 7.56 -3.29
CA ARG A 263 21.92 6.74 -4.17
C ARG A 263 20.60 6.32 -3.52
N LEU A 264 20.59 6.11 -2.22
CA LEU A 264 19.41 5.72 -1.45
C LEU A 264 18.62 6.98 -1.07
N SER A 265 18.16 7.68 -2.11
CA SER A 265 17.33 8.87 -1.99
C SER A 265 16.23 8.89 -3.05
N LEU A 266 15.10 9.50 -2.69
CA LEU A 266 13.94 9.69 -3.56
C LEU A 266 13.90 11.15 -3.97
N ARG A 267 13.83 11.45 -5.27
CA ARG A 267 13.49 12.81 -5.72
C ARG A 267 11.97 12.87 -5.89
N VAL A 268 11.34 13.76 -5.14
CA VAL A 268 9.89 13.98 -5.16
C VAL A 268 9.58 15.34 -5.76
N ASP A 269 8.91 15.39 -6.90
CA ASP A 269 8.29 16.60 -7.45
C ASP A 269 6.77 16.47 -7.31
N PRO A 270 6.15 17.14 -6.32
CA PRO A 270 4.73 16.95 -6.03
C PRO A 270 3.79 17.47 -7.15
N ASP A 271 4.34 18.15 -8.15
CA ASP A 271 3.60 18.76 -9.25
C ASP A 271 3.72 17.96 -10.56
N ALA A 272 4.54 16.91 -10.56
CA ALA A 272 4.71 16.02 -11.71
C ALA A 272 3.59 14.96 -11.78
N ASP A 273 3.30 14.48 -12.99
CA ASP A 273 2.34 13.38 -13.20
C ASP A 273 2.76 12.08 -12.49
N ALA A 274 4.08 11.87 -12.37
CA ALA A 274 4.70 10.82 -11.57
C ALA A 274 5.59 11.48 -10.50
N PRO A 275 5.08 11.71 -9.28
CA PRO A 275 5.74 12.54 -8.30
C PRO A 275 7.08 12.01 -7.79
N VAL A 276 7.29 10.69 -7.86
CA VAL A 276 8.57 10.07 -7.47
C VAL A 276 9.38 9.79 -8.73
N GLU A 277 10.57 10.40 -8.83
CA GLU A 277 11.55 9.97 -9.82
C GLU A 277 11.90 8.50 -9.56
N ARG A 278 11.70 7.64 -10.57
CA ARG A 278 11.72 6.17 -10.44
C ARG A 278 12.79 5.69 -9.48
N TYR A 279 12.35 5.26 -8.30
CA TYR A 279 13.19 4.62 -7.31
C TYR A 279 13.26 3.12 -7.59
N THR A 280 14.46 2.54 -7.47
CA THR A 280 14.66 1.10 -7.56
C THR A 280 15.11 0.61 -6.19
N ALA A 281 14.24 -0.16 -5.53
CA ALA A 281 14.55 -0.78 -4.26
C ALA A 281 15.38 -2.06 -4.50
N GLY A 282 16.44 -2.22 -3.71
CA GLY A 282 17.36 -3.35 -3.79
C GLY A 282 18.33 -3.28 -4.98
N VAL A 283 19.63 -3.37 -4.72
CA VAL A 283 20.61 -3.71 -5.75
C VAL A 283 20.81 -5.22 -5.68
N ARG A 284 19.97 -5.97 -6.39
CA ARG A 284 20.39 -7.32 -6.78
C ARG A 284 21.53 -7.19 -7.78
N ARG A 285 22.40 -8.21 -7.81
CA ARG A 285 23.64 -8.22 -8.62
C ARG A 285 23.35 -8.01 -10.12
N ASP A 286 22.11 -8.25 -10.55
CA ASP A 286 21.56 -7.89 -11.86
C ASP A 286 20.61 -6.67 -11.72
N PRO A 287 20.86 -5.56 -12.44
CA PRO A 287 19.94 -4.40 -12.54
C PRO A 287 18.52 -4.75 -13.00
N ARG A 288 18.30 -5.94 -13.58
CA ARG A 288 17.00 -6.47 -14.00
C ARG A 288 16.20 -7.13 -12.87
N GLU A 289 16.81 -7.37 -11.71
CA GLU A 289 16.19 -8.08 -10.59
C GLU A 289 15.76 -7.17 -9.43
N GLY A 290 15.98 -5.85 -9.53
CA GLY A 290 15.49 -4.88 -8.53
C GLY A 290 13.99 -4.65 -8.65
N ILE A 291 13.32 -4.37 -7.51
CA ILE A 291 11.93 -3.89 -7.54
C ILE A 291 12.00 -2.44 -8.00
N SER A 292 11.77 -2.23 -9.30
CA SER A 292 12.00 -0.96 -9.96
C SER A 292 10.70 -0.19 -10.19
N GLY A 293 10.82 1.13 -10.19
CA GLY A 293 9.82 2.03 -10.75
C GLY A 293 8.68 2.40 -9.82
N TYR A 294 8.94 2.58 -8.52
CA TYR A 294 7.99 3.29 -7.67
C TYR A 294 7.83 4.72 -8.17
N ASP A 295 6.59 5.14 -8.37
CA ASP A 295 6.21 6.43 -8.97
C ASP A 295 5.28 7.25 -8.06
N THR A 296 4.79 6.65 -6.97
CA THR A 296 3.95 7.29 -5.95
C THR A 296 4.42 6.93 -4.55
N PHE A 297 4.07 7.78 -3.58
CA PHE A 297 4.27 7.52 -2.16
C PHE A 297 3.09 8.04 -1.34
N VAL A 298 2.87 7.45 -0.17
CA VAL A 298 2.03 8.02 0.88
C VAL A 298 2.79 8.10 2.18
N TYR A 299 2.48 9.16 2.93
CA TYR A 299 2.86 9.28 4.33
C TYR A 299 1.64 9.05 5.20
N ASN A 300 1.66 7.99 6.01
CA ASN A 300 0.59 7.74 6.95
C ASN A 300 1.00 8.21 8.34
N ARG A 301 0.56 9.43 8.67
CA ARG A 301 0.79 10.07 9.99
C ARG A 301 0.39 9.21 11.20
N TRP A 302 -0.46 8.20 11.00
CA TRP A 302 -0.92 7.32 12.07
C TRP A 302 0.07 6.21 12.40
N GLU A 303 1.01 5.92 11.52
CA GLU A 303 2.01 4.86 11.69
C GLU A 303 2.93 5.08 12.88
N ARG A 304 3.14 6.33 13.31
CA ARG A 304 3.84 6.58 14.59
C ARG A 304 3.07 6.07 15.80
N LEU A 305 1.74 6.11 15.80
CA LEU A 305 0.93 5.50 16.86
C LEU A 305 1.10 3.98 16.87
N ILE A 306 1.28 3.39 15.69
CA ILE A 306 1.56 1.96 15.50
C ILE A 306 2.94 1.64 16.07
N ALA A 307 3.97 2.40 15.69
CA ALA A 307 5.33 2.26 16.20
C ALA A 307 5.41 2.43 17.73
N ALA A 308 4.67 3.38 18.29
CA ALA A 308 4.67 3.67 19.71
C ALA A 308 3.96 2.59 20.56
N ARG A 309 3.10 1.75 19.96
CA ARG A 309 2.24 0.74 20.62
C ARG A 309 1.44 1.27 21.84
N ASN A 310 1.30 2.59 21.97
CA ASN A 310 0.59 3.26 23.07
C ASN A 310 -0.81 3.70 22.61
N GLY A 311 -1.85 3.35 23.36
CA GLY A 311 -3.22 3.81 23.13
C GLY A 311 -3.33 5.34 23.27
N PRO A 312 -3.89 6.08 22.31
CA PRO A 312 -3.88 7.53 22.36
C PRO A 312 -5.13 8.11 23.03
N ASP A 313 -4.94 8.91 24.08
CA ASP A 313 -5.93 9.87 24.58
C ASP A 313 -5.95 11.17 23.73
N GLU A 314 -4.90 11.45 22.95
CA GLU A 314 -4.82 12.61 22.06
C GLU A 314 -4.68 12.16 20.60
N HIS A 315 -5.71 12.40 19.80
CA HIS A 315 -5.86 11.80 18.48
C HIS A 315 -6.04 12.87 17.37
N PRO A 316 -5.11 12.97 16.40
CA PRO A 316 -5.14 13.99 15.33
C PRO A 316 -6.33 13.93 14.34
N ALA A 317 -7.23 12.95 14.45
CA ALA A 317 -8.33 12.74 13.49
C ALA A 317 -9.49 13.71 13.72
N ARG A 318 -9.50 14.42 14.85
CA ARG A 318 -10.60 15.30 15.24
C ARG A 318 -10.77 16.50 14.32
N GLU A 319 -9.73 16.93 13.59
CA GLU A 319 -9.71 18.30 13.12
C GLU A 319 -10.26 18.61 11.73
N ARG A 320 -10.48 17.65 10.82
CA ARG A 320 -11.26 17.80 9.56
C ARG A 320 -11.01 16.55 8.70
N GLY A 321 -11.98 15.65 8.57
CA GLY A 321 -11.84 14.53 7.62
C GLY A 321 -12.54 13.22 7.97
N GLN A 322 -13.10 13.04 9.17
CA GLN A 322 -13.78 11.79 9.54
C GLN A 322 -14.94 11.44 8.61
N SER A 323 -15.78 12.41 8.22
CA SER A 323 -16.88 12.19 7.28
C SER A 323 -16.37 11.77 5.91
N ARG A 324 -15.31 12.44 5.41
CA ARG A 324 -14.69 12.10 4.13
C ARG A 324 -14.08 10.70 4.16
N LEU A 325 -13.30 10.36 5.19
CA LEU A 325 -12.73 9.03 5.38
C LEU A 325 -13.82 7.96 5.47
N ARG A 326 -14.90 8.26 6.20
CA ARG A 326 -16.05 7.37 6.33
C ARG A 326 -16.71 7.11 4.98
N ASP A 327 -16.94 8.14 4.18
CA ASP A 327 -17.59 8.01 2.88
C ASP A 327 -16.67 7.35 1.85
N GLN A 328 -15.35 7.53 1.97
CA GLN A 328 -14.34 6.90 1.10
C GLN A 328 -14.01 5.45 1.46
N LEU A 329 -14.12 5.04 2.73
CA LEU A 329 -13.59 3.74 3.18
C LEU A 329 -14.66 2.79 3.72
N LEU A 330 -15.87 3.26 4.05
CA LEU A 330 -16.97 2.41 4.51
C LEU A 330 -17.95 2.04 3.39
N GLY A 331 -17.37 1.70 2.24
CA GLY A 331 -18.02 1.00 1.13
C GLY A 331 -16.98 0.06 0.52
N VAL A 332 -17.36 -1.18 0.25
CA VAL A 332 -16.45 -2.21 -0.24
C VAL A 332 -17.11 -2.93 -1.40
N LEU A 333 -16.45 -2.86 -2.55
CA LEU A 333 -16.68 -3.75 -3.68
C LEU A 333 -15.60 -4.82 -3.67
N THR A 334 -15.98 -6.08 -3.65
CA THR A 334 -15.10 -7.22 -3.94
C THR A 334 -15.60 -7.96 -5.17
N VAL A 335 -14.68 -8.34 -6.05
CA VAL A 335 -14.93 -9.23 -7.17
C VAL A 335 -13.97 -10.41 -7.04
N THR A 336 -14.50 -11.62 -7.01
CA THR A 336 -13.74 -12.85 -6.84
C THR A 336 -13.87 -13.73 -8.06
N LEU A 337 -12.81 -14.47 -8.37
CA LEU A 337 -12.82 -15.47 -9.42
C LEU A 337 -12.20 -16.75 -8.84
N ASP A 338 -12.99 -17.80 -8.82
CA ASP A 338 -12.58 -19.16 -8.51
C ASP A 338 -12.37 -19.93 -9.82
N ALA A 339 -11.12 -19.96 -10.24
CA ALA A 339 -10.56 -20.75 -11.34
C ALA A 339 -9.05 -20.45 -11.42
N ALA A 340 -8.20 -21.46 -11.23
CA ALA A 340 -6.74 -21.28 -11.21
C ALA A 340 -6.17 -20.82 -12.55
N GLU A 341 -6.76 -21.30 -13.66
CA GLU A 341 -6.30 -21.04 -15.03
C GLU A 341 -6.88 -19.75 -15.62
N ALA A 342 -7.90 -19.17 -14.98
CA ALA A 342 -8.58 -17.98 -15.46
C ALA A 342 -8.01 -16.69 -14.84
N VAL A 343 -8.05 -15.62 -15.62
CA VAL A 343 -7.62 -14.29 -15.23
C VAL A 343 -8.82 -13.36 -15.17
N LEU A 344 -8.90 -12.58 -14.09
CA LEU A 344 -9.89 -11.52 -13.91
C LEU A 344 -9.27 -10.14 -14.17
N HIS A 345 -9.88 -9.36 -15.06
CA HIS A 345 -9.63 -7.93 -15.21
C HIS A 345 -10.88 -7.15 -14.77
N VAL A 346 -10.68 -6.07 -14.03
CA VAL A 346 -11.75 -5.18 -13.59
C VAL A 346 -11.27 -3.75 -13.79
N VAL A 347 -12.08 -2.92 -14.44
CA VAL A 347 -11.87 -1.47 -14.51
C VAL A 347 -13.07 -0.75 -13.90
N ASP A 348 -12.81 0.41 -13.33
CA ASP A 348 -13.82 1.29 -12.76
C ASP A 348 -14.56 2.10 -13.84
N PRO A 349 -15.54 2.94 -13.48
CA PRO A 349 -16.29 3.77 -14.43
C PRO A 349 -15.43 4.78 -15.21
N ASP A 350 -14.23 5.10 -14.73
CA ASP A 350 -13.26 5.99 -15.37
C ASP A 350 -12.17 5.21 -16.12
N ASP A 351 -12.40 3.92 -16.37
CA ASP A 351 -11.50 2.98 -17.04
C ASP A 351 -10.17 2.73 -16.31
N ALA A 352 -10.06 3.12 -15.04
CA ALA A 352 -8.90 2.83 -14.23
C ALA A 352 -8.94 1.38 -13.73
N PRO A 353 -7.83 0.63 -13.78
CA PRO A 353 -7.78 -0.74 -13.28
C PRO A 353 -8.12 -0.81 -11.79
N VAL A 354 -9.11 -1.61 -11.44
CA VAL A 354 -9.36 -2.00 -10.05
C VAL A 354 -8.40 -3.13 -9.71
N SER A 355 -7.50 -2.88 -8.77
CA SER A 355 -6.50 -3.84 -8.33
C SER A 355 -6.51 -3.97 -6.80
N ARG A 356 -5.47 -4.60 -6.26
CA ARG A 356 -5.13 -4.63 -4.85
C ARG A 356 -3.62 -4.57 -4.72
N VAL A 357 -3.15 -4.25 -3.52
CA VAL A 357 -1.72 -4.33 -3.19
C VAL A 357 -1.18 -5.71 -3.55
N ARG A 358 -0.01 -5.74 -4.19
CA ARG A 358 0.72 -6.97 -4.56
C ARG A 358 2.06 -7.02 -3.84
N SER A 359 2.56 -8.24 -3.68
CA SER A 359 3.94 -8.54 -3.31
C SER A 359 4.57 -9.38 -4.43
N GLU A 360 5.89 -9.25 -4.61
CA GLU A 360 6.69 -10.09 -5.52
C GLU A 360 6.49 -11.58 -5.22
N HIS A 361 6.31 -11.92 -3.95
CA HIS A 361 6.20 -13.29 -3.48
C HIS A 361 4.77 -13.70 -3.08
N MET A 362 3.76 -13.00 -3.61
CA MET A 362 2.36 -13.34 -3.36
C MET A 362 2.00 -14.72 -3.94
N ASP A 363 1.42 -15.62 -3.14
CA ASP A 363 0.99 -16.95 -3.56
C ASP A 363 -0.53 -17.04 -3.65
N ARG A 364 -1.05 -17.04 -4.88
CA ARG A 364 -2.50 -17.08 -5.14
C ARG A 364 -3.13 -18.44 -4.86
N SER A 365 -2.34 -19.52 -4.77
CA SER A 365 -2.85 -20.88 -4.56
C SER A 365 -3.33 -21.12 -3.12
N ARG A 366 -2.94 -20.25 -2.18
CA ARG A 366 -3.27 -20.39 -0.75
C ARG A 366 -4.70 -20.03 -0.37
N THR A 367 -5.55 -19.71 -1.34
CA THR A 367 -6.98 -19.47 -1.14
C THR A 367 -7.76 -19.90 -2.36
N ASP A 368 -9.03 -20.21 -2.16
CA ASP A 368 -9.96 -20.64 -3.23
C ASP A 368 -10.37 -19.47 -4.15
N THR A 369 -9.89 -18.25 -3.88
CA THR A 369 -10.13 -17.05 -4.70
C THR A 369 -8.83 -16.51 -5.28
N HIS A 370 -8.36 -17.15 -6.35
CA HIS A 370 -7.06 -16.85 -6.96
C HIS A 370 -6.94 -15.40 -7.46
N ALA A 371 -8.02 -14.83 -8.02
CA ALA A 371 -7.98 -13.51 -8.64
C ALA A 371 -8.97 -12.51 -8.03
N MET A 372 -8.93 -12.31 -6.71
CA MET A 372 -9.71 -11.23 -6.07
C MET A 372 -9.28 -9.83 -6.55
N ARG A 373 -10.27 -8.96 -6.79
CA ARG A 373 -10.14 -7.50 -6.90
C ARG A 373 -11.00 -6.84 -5.84
N SER A 374 -10.57 -5.69 -5.35
CA SER A 374 -11.29 -4.99 -4.29
C SER A 374 -11.15 -3.49 -4.43
N ARG A 375 -12.24 -2.74 -4.23
CA ARG A 375 -12.22 -1.28 -4.14
C ARG A 375 -12.94 -0.81 -2.88
N TYR A 376 -12.29 0.07 -2.15
CA TYR A 376 -12.88 0.81 -1.05
C TYR A 376 -13.44 2.13 -1.58
N GLY A 377 -14.65 2.49 -1.14
CA GLY A 377 -15.39 3.63 -1.68
C GLY A 377 -15.59 3.52 -3.19
N PRO A 378 -16.25 2.45 -3.67
CA PRO A 378 -16.51 2.31 -5.10
C PRO A 378 -17.33 3.50 -5.60
N ASP A 379 -16.88 4.10 -6.71
CA ASP A 379 -17.57 5.20 -7.34
C ASP A 379 -18.84 4.68 -8.04
N PRO A 380 -19.97 5.41 -8.02
CA PRO A 380 -21.14 5.05 -8.80
C PRO A 380 -20.81 4.98 -10.30
N GLY A 381 -21.41 4.03 -11.00
CA GLY A 381 -21.24 3.83 -12.43
C GLY A 381 -21.08 2.37 -12.83
N THR A 382 -20.62 2.15 -14.06
CA THR A 382 -20.46 0.81 -14.63
C THR A 382 -19.01 0.37 -14.54
N TYR A 383 -18.76 -0.64 -13.71
CA TYR A 383 -17.52 -1.40 -13.71
C TYR A 383 -17.57 -2.45 -14.82
N ARG A 384 -16.47 -2.59 -15.56
CA ARG A 384 -16.34 -3.61 -16.62
C ARG A 384 -15.41 -4.71 -16.15
N LEU A 385 -15.88 -5.95 -16.28
CA LEU A 385 -15.20 -7.15 -15.82
C LEU A 385 -14.95 -8.05 -17.03
N LEU A 386 -13.75 -8.62 -17.11
CA LEU A 386 -13.36 -9.58 -18.14
C LEU A 386 -12.78 -10.81 -17.46
N VAL A 387 -13.34 -11.98 -17.78
CA VAL A 387 -12.79 -13.29 -17.44
C VAL A 387 -12.21 -13.91 -18.69
N SER A 388 -10.98 -14.41 -18.62
CA SER A 388 -10.27 -15.01 -19.75
C SER A 388 -9.40 -16.18 -19.32
N SER A 389 -9.24 -17.19 -20.16
CA SER A 389 -8.31 -18.31 -19.94
C SER A 389 -7.63 -18.72 -21.25
N GLY A 390 -6.38 -19.17 -21.16
CA GLY A 390 -5.68 -19.79 -22.28
C GLY A 390 -6.09 -21.25 -22.53
N THR A 391 -6.79 -21.85 -21.57
CA THR A 391 -7.24 -23.25 -21.61
C THR A 391 -8.73 -23.33 -21.27
N ALA A 392 -9.40 -24.37 -21.76
CA ALA A 392 -10.79 -24.60 -21.38
C ALA A 392 -10.91 -24.82 -19.88
N THR A 393 -11.78 -24.07 -19.20
CA THR A 393 -11.90 -24.11 -17.74
C THR A 393 -13.30 -23.70 -17.28
N ASP A 394 -13.75 -24.30 -16.18
CA ASP A 394 -14.93 -23.83 -15.46
C ASP A 394 -14.50 -22.77 -14.45
N TYR A 395 -15.33 -21.74 -14.28
CA TYR A 395 -15.08 -20.69 -13.30
C TYR A 395 -16.34 -20.26 -12.57
N THR A 396 -16.16 -19.73 -11.36
CA THR A 396 -17.18 -19.00 -10.63
C THR A 396 -16.75 -17.56 -10.39
N LEU A 397 -17.50 -16.60 -10.93
CA LEU A 397 -17.35 -15.17 -10.72
C LEU A 397 -18.29 -14.70 -9.61
N GLY A 398 -17.74 -14.18 -8.52
CA GLY A 398 -18.48 -13.56 -7.43
C GLY A 398 -18.33 -12.04 -7.44
N ALA A 399 -19.37 -11.31 -7.06
CA ALA A 399 -19.31 -9.88 -6.78
C ALA A 399 -20.12 -9.55 -5.53
N THR A 400 -19.50 -8.82 -4.60
CA THR A 400 -20.14 -8.34 -3.38
C THR A 400 -19.95 -6.83 -3.30
N LEU A 401 -21.04 -6.10 -3.06
CA LEU A 401 -21.01 -4.68 -2.71
C LEU A 401 -21.69 -4.50 -1.36
N ALA A 402 -20.98 -3.93 -0.41
CA ALA A 402 -21.53 -3.58 0.88
C ALA A 402 -21.07 -2.20 1.33
N ASP A 403 -21.94 -1.43 1.95
CA ASP A 403 -21.65 -0.11 2.50
C ASP A 403 -22.34 0.10 3.84
N ARG A 404 -22.47 1.37 4.26
CA ARG A 404 -23.07 1.74 5.55
C ARG A 404 -24.58 1.48 5.62
N SER A 405 -25.26 1.36 4.49
CA SER A 405 -26.70 1.05 4.42
C SER A 405 -26.95 -0.46 4.51
N GLY A 406 -26.00 -1.28 4.08
CA GLY A 406 -26.11 -2.73 4.11
C GLY A 406 -25.36 -3.41 2.96
N GLY A 407 -25.73 -4.65 2.67
CA GLY A 407 -25.33 -5.32 1.44
C GLY A 407 -26.22 -4.84 0.29
N ARG A 408 -25.60 -4.39 -0.80
CA ARG A 408 -26.26 -3.89 -2.02
C ARG A 408 -26.08 -4.79 -3.22
N LEU A 409 -25.18 -5.77 -3.11
CA LEU A 409 -25.01 -6.86 -4.06
C LEU A 409 -24.33 -8.03 -3.35
N ASP A 410 -24.87 -9.22 -3.60
CA ASP A 410 -24.19 -10.50 -3.37
C ASP A 410 -24.61 -11.43 -4.52
N ALA A 411 -23.76 -11.51 -5.54
CA ALA A 411 -24.07 -12.23 -6.77
C ALA A 411 -22.93 -13.17 -7.17
N SER A 412 -23.30 -14.36 -7.62
CA SER A 412 -22.37 -15.34 -8.18
C SER A 412 -22.84 -15.85 -9.54
N ARG A 413 -21.90 -16.16 -10.43
CA ARG A 413 -22.12 -16.69 -11.77
C ARG A 413 -21.09 -17.77 -12.07
N SER A 414 -21.55 -19.00 -12.27
CA SER A 414 -20.69 -20.11 -12.72
C SER A 414 -20.88 -20.40 -14.20
N ARG A 415 -19.80 -20.56 -14.95
CA ARG A 415 -19.79 -20.81 -16.40
C ARG A 415 -18.54 -21.61 -16.80
N SER A 416 -18.60 -22.22 -17.97
CA SER A 416 -17.44 -22.77 -18.68
C SER A 416 -16.91 -21.75 -19.66
N LEU A 417 -15.59 -21.67 -19.83
CA LEU A 417 -14.91 -20.79 -20.77
C LEU A 417 -14.01 -21.63 -21.66
N ASP A 418 -14.19 -21.55 -22.97
CA ASP A 418 -13.35 -22.27 -23.93
C ASP A 418 -11.94 -21.63 -24.01
N ALA A 419 -10.96 -22.38 -24.52
CA ALA A 419 -9.60 -21.88 -24.68
C ALA A 419 -9.57 -20.63 -25.59
N GLY A 420 -9.08 -19.50 -25.06
CA GLY A 420 -9.02 -18.23 -25.78
C GLY A 420 -10.36 -17.46 -25.85
N GLU A 421 -11.43 -17.98 -25.24
CA GLU A 421 -12.69 -17.25 -25.10
C GLU A 421 -12.58 -16.18 -23.99
N HIS A 422 -13.32 -15.10 -24.17
CA HIS A 422 -13.46 -14.05 -23.17
C HIS A 422 -14.92 -13.82 -22.79
N HIS A 423 -15.17 -13.75 -21.48
CA HIS A 423 -16.48 -13.43 -20.92
C HIS A 423 -16.50 -12.03 -20.33
N GLU A 424 -17.37 -11.18 -20.85
CA GLU A 424 -17.57 -9.81 -20.37
C GLU A 424 -18.77 -9.71 -19.43
N TYR A 425 -18.58 -8.99 -18.33
CA TYR A 425 -19.62 -8.64 -17.39
C TYR A 425 -19.64 -7.14 -17.12
N ARG A 426 -20.82 -6.62 -16.81
CA ARG A 426 -21.06 -5.27 -16.32
C ARG A 426 -21.57 -5.35 -14.90
N LEU A 427 -20.89 -4.63 -14.02
CA LEU A 427 -21.30 -4.43 -12.64
C LEU A 427 -21.72 -2.97 -12.50
N THR A 428 -23.00 -2.73 -12.25
CA THR A 428 -23.53 -1.36 -12.12
C THR A 428 -23.68 -1.02 -10.64
N VAL A 429 -22.94 -0.01 -10.17
CA VAL A 429 -23.03 0.55 -8.83
C VAL A 429 -23.87 1.83 -8.92
N PRO A 430 -25.11 1.88 -8.38
CA PRO A 430 -25.94 3.06 -8.54
C PRO A 430 -25.59 4.14 -7.52
N GLU A 431 -25.91 5.39 -7.86
CA GLU A 431 -25.90 6.50 -6.92
C GLU A 431 -26.93 6.24 -5.79
N GLY A 432 -26.60 6.66 -4.57
CA GLY A 432 -27.50 6.53 -3.42
C GLY A 432 -27.55 5.10 -2.86
N GLU A 433 -28.75 4.64 -2.50
CA GLU A 433 -28.99 3.40 -1.73
C GLU A 433 -29.55 2.24 -2.58
N ALA A 434 -29.71 2.41 -3.89
CA ALA A 434 -30.27 1.37 -4.76
C ALA A 434 -29.37 0.13 -4.86
N ASP A 435 -29.94 -1.04 -5.16
CA ASP A 435 -29.18 -2.27 -5.33
C ASP A 435 -28.29 -2.23 -6.58
N ALA A 436 -27.08 -2.74 -6.46
CA ALA A 436 -26.18 -2.92 -7.60
C ALA A 436 -26.54 -4.18 -8.39
N THR A 437 -26.14 -4.25 -9.66
CA THR A 437 -26.43 -5.38 -10.54
C THR A 437 -25.17 -5.96 -11.17
N LEU A 438 -25.16 -7.28 -11.37
CA LEU A 438 -24.12 -8.00 -12.12
C LEU A 438 -24.75 -8.72 -13.31
N GLU A 439 -24.41 -8.26 -14.51
CA GLU A 439 -24.98 -8.72 -15.77
C GLU A 439 -23.89 -9.17 -16.73
N ARG A 440 -24.19 -10.19 -17.55
CA ARG A 440 -23.29 -10.62 -18.61
C ARG A 440 -23.47 -9.72 -19.82
N ALA A 441 -22.38 -9.13 -20.29
CA ALA A 441 -22.38 -8.24 -21.44
C ALA A 441 -22.19 -8.99 -22.76
N GLY A 442 -21.48 -10.13 -22.76
CA GLY A 442 -21.31 -10.95 -23.96
C GLY A 442 -20.15 -11.95 -23.89
N VAL A 443 -19.92 -12.59 -25.04
CA VAL A 443 -18.77 -13.44 -25.37
C VAL A 443 -17.99 -12.76 -26.48
N ARG A 444 -16.66 -12.78 -26.42
CA ARG A 444 -15.81 -12.29 -27.52
C ARG A 444 -14.62 -13.20 -27.76
N SER A 445 -14.17 -13.24 -29.02
CA SER A 445 -12.98 -13.97 -29.49
C SER A 445 -11.70 -13.11 -29.51
N GLY A 446 -11.69 -11.97 -28.80
CA GLY A 446 -10.52 -11.11 -28.67
C GLY A 446 -10.64 -10.17 -27.47
N LEU A 447 -9.49 -9.62 -27.05
CA LEU A 447 -9.43 -8.67 -25.93
C LEU A 447 -9.99 -7.30 -26.36
N PRO A 448 -10.89 -6.70 -25.55
CA PRO A 448 -11.31 -5.32 -25.80
C PRO A 448 -10.17 -4.34 -25.48
N ASP A 449 -10.14 -3.18 -26.14
CA ASP A 449 -9.08 -2.18 -25.99
C ASP A 449 -8.79 -1.79 -24.53
N TRP A 450 -9.84 -1.69 -23.72
CA TRP A 450 -9.73 -1.37 -22.29
C TRP A 450 -9.05 -2.49 -21.48
N ALA A 451 -9.18 -3.74 -21.91
CA ALA A 451 -8.53 -4.86 -21.25
C ALA A 451 -7.02 -4.86 -21.50
N THR A 452 -6.56 -4.31 -22.62
CA THR A 452 -5.13 -4.08 -22.88
C THR A 452 -4.55 -3.08 -21.88
N LEU A 453 -5.30 -2.01 -21.54
CA LEU A 453 -4.91 -1.06 -20.49
C LEU A 453 -4.89 -1.73 -19.10
N ALA A 454 -5.90 -2.54 -18.78
CA ALA A 454 -5.94 -3.31 -17.54
C ALA A 454 -4.86 -4.41 -17.46
N ALA A 455 -4.45 -4.97 -18.61
CA ALA A 455 -3.37 -5.93 -18.72
C ALA A 455 -2.00 -5.27 -18.56
N GLY A 456 -1.82 -4.03 -19.03
CA GLY A 456 -0.59 -3.25 -18.82
C GLY A 456 -0.22 -3.08 -17.33
N GLY A 457 -1.20 -2.97 -16.44
CA GLY A 457 -0.98 -2.99 -14.98
C GLY A 457 -0.89 -4.39 -14.35
N ALA A 458 -1.28 -5.44 -15.07
CA ALA A 458 -1.33 -6.80 -14.56
C ALA A 458 -0.20 -7.72 -15.04
N VAL A 459 0.55 -7.37 -16.09
CA VAL A 459 1.40 -8.31 -16.85
C VAL A 459 2.89 -8.10 -16.61
N ALA A 460 3.47 -9.05 -15.88
CA ALA A 460 4.84 -9.53 -16.12
C ALA A 460 4.95 -11.07 -16.16
N GLY A 461 3.85 -11.83 -16.02
CA GLY A 461 3.94 -13.26 -15.69
C GLY A 461 3.47 -14.29 -16.73
N ALA A 462 2.28 -14.16 -17.31
CA ALA A 462 1.66 -15.33 -17.98
C ALA A 462 0.84 -15.04 -19.26
N VAL A 463 0.11 -13.92 -19.33
CA VAL A 463 -0.81 -13.68 -20.46
C VAL A 463 -0.07 -13.22 -21.73
N GLY A 464 1.09 -12.57 -21.58
CA GLY A 464 1.85 -12.03 -22.71
C GLY A 464 2.31 -13.07 -23.72
N ALA A 465 2.68 -14.28 -23.29
CA ALA A 465 3.15 -15.31 -24.23
C ALA A 465 1.99 -15.99 -24.98
N GLY A 466 0.85 -16.21 -24.32
CA GLY A 466 -0.32 -16.87 -24.93
C GLY A 466 -1.14 -15.95 -25.83
N ALA A 467 -1.47 -14.73 -25.38
CA ALA A 467 -2.33 -13.82 -26.14
C ALA A 467 -1.60 -13.15 -27.33
N LEU A 468 -0.32 -12.80 -27.18
CA LEU A 468 0.47 -12.27 -28.30
C LEU A 468 0.96 -13.38 -29.24
N GLY A 469 1.24 -14.59 -28.73
CA GLY A 469 1.56 -15.74 -29.55
C GLY A 469 0.40 -16.18 -30.46
N TYR A 470 -0.84 -16.08 -29.98
CA TYR A 470 -2.04 -16.39 -30.77
C TYR A 470 -2.33 -15.32 -31.83
N ALA A 471 -2.07 -14.04 -31.54
CA ALA A 471 -2.21 -12.96 -32.53
C ALA A 471 -1.12 -13.02 -33.63
N ALA A 472 0.12 -13.41 -33.28
CA ALA A 472 1.22 -13.54 -34.24
C ALA A 472 1.14 -14.83 -35.08
N GLY A 473 0.57 -15.92 -34.55
CA GLY A 473 0.40 -17.19 -35.27
C GLY A 473 -0.68 -17.18 -36.36
N ARG A 474 -1.53 -16.15 -36.40
CA ARG A 474 -2.58 -16.02 -37.42
C ARG A 474 -2.18 -15.16 -38.61
N SER A 475 -1.06 -14.42 -38.53
CA SER A 475 -0.51 -13.65 -39.65
C SER A 475 0.46 -14.44 -40.53
N SER A 476 0.75 -15.70 -40.21
CA SER A 476 1.69 -16.55 -40.95
C SER A 476 1.03 -17.66 -41.78
N ASP A 477 -0.29 -17.80 -41.74
CA ASP A 477 -1.03 -18.87 -42.44
C ASP A 477 -1.86 -18.36 -43.63
N ASP A 478 -1.68 -17.09 -44.04
CA ASP A 478 -2.32 -16.47 -45.22
C ASP A 478 -1.28 -15.86 -46.20
N GLU A 479 -0.20 -16.59 -46.50
CA GLU A 479 0.61 -16.40 -47.73
C GLU A 479 0.90 -17.72 -48.46
#